data_AF-A0A847MQF9-F1
#
_entry.id   AF-A0A847MQF9-F1
#
_cell.length_a   1.000
_cell.length_b   1.000
_cell.length_c   1.000
_cell.angle_alpha   90.00
_cell.angle_beta   90.00
_cell.angle_gamma   90.00
#
_symmetry.space_group_name_H-M   'P 1'
#
loop_
_entity.id
_entity.type
_entity.pdbx_description
1 polymer ?
#
loop_
_entity_poly.entity_id
_entity_poly.type
_entity_poly.pdbx_seq_one_letter_code
_entity_poly.pdbx_strand_id
1 'polypeptide(L)'
;MSTSLFARAVPRRAGLAAAAVLALTLTACGGDSTDTADDTTPDATGGTAESTDTDAEAPAEQVDLTVGVIPILDVAPIYLGVQEGFFEEEGLNVTLELAQGGAAIIPGVTSGQFQFGFSNVVSLLLAESNDLGIRAIANGAQSTDDPMEDFGAVNVPGDSDIQDLTDLAGKRVGVNTLNNIQTTTINEIVRKAGGDPSTITYVELPFPDIVQAIASGDVDAGQLVEPFRTMSLNNGDRNLGSNLAGVTDNLEVAMYFTSATYAEENADIVQRFTDALNKSLQYADENPDAAREVLGTYTNIDPAVAEAAVLPRWPGEINRDSVQLLGDLMVGDGLIPSVPDLDTLIP
;
A
#
# COMPACT_ATOMS: atom_id res chain seq x y z
N MET A 1 21.52 -48.61 32.70
CA MET A 1 22.91 -48.22 33.03
C MET A 1 23.26 -47.02 32.16
N SER A 2 23.62 -45.84 32.63
CA SER A 2 23.64 -45.19 33.93
C SER A 2 24.04 -43.73 33.66
N THR A 3 23.34 -42.75 34.26
CA THR A 3 23.83 -41.47 34.86
C THR A 3 24.83 -40.57 34.09
N SER A 4 24.82 -39.23 34.09
CA SER A 4 24.24 -38.15 34.93
C SER A 4 24.53 -36.83 34.19
N LEU A 5 23.61 -35.85 34.11
CA LEU A 5 23.44 -34.70 35.03
C LEU A 5 24.71 -33.86 35.28
N PHE A 6 24.72 -32.60 34.83
CA PHE A 6 25.18 -31.44 35.62
C PHE A 6 24.55 -30.13 35.12
N ALA A 7 23.55 -29.66 35.86
CA ALA A 7 23.11 -28.28 35.90
C ALA A 7 24.06 -27.46 36.78
N ARG A 8 24.27 -26.17 36.47
CA ARG A 8 24.88 -25.23 37.42
C ARG A 8 24.16 -23.88 37.40
N ALA A 9 23.84 -23.45 38.61
CA ALA A 9 22.93 -22.37 38.95
C ALA A 9 23.61 -20.99 39.00
N VAL A 10 22.73 -20.00 38.88
CA VAL A 10 22.88 -18.54 39.02
C VAL A 10 23.35 -18.11 40.43
N PRO A 11 24.09 -17.00 40.57
CA PRO A 11 24.01 -16.17 41.76
C PRO A 11 23.18 -14.89 41.52
N ARG A 12 22.14 -14.74 42.34
CA ARG A 12 21.36 -13.52 42.55
C ARG A 12 22.27 -12.45 43.20
N ARG A 13 22.18 -11.20 42.75
CA ARG A 13 22.57 -10.02 43.54
C ARG A 13 21.36 -9.11 43.72
N ALA A 14 20.92 -9.04 44.97
CA ALA A 14 19.98 -8.07 45.50
C ALA A 14 20.74 -6.80 45.90
N GLY A 15 20.15 -5.62 45.71
CA GLY A 15 20.75 -4.35 46.09
C GLY A 15 19.79 -3.17 46.01
N LEU A 16 19.05 -2.98 47.12
CA LEU A 16 18.49 -1.75 47.71
C LEU A 16 17.66 -0.75 46.87
N ALA A 17 16.41 -0.60 47.34
CA ALA A 17 15.53 0.54 47.15
C ALA A 17 15.94 1.72 48.07
N ALA A 18 15.73 2.95 47.59
CA ALA A 18 15.52 4.13 48.43
C ALA A 18 14.53 5.07 47.70
N ALA A 19 13.31 5.12 48.22
CA ALA A 19 12.29 6.10 47.85
C ALA A 19 12.50 7.38 48.66
N ALA A 20 12.45 8.54 48.00
CA ALA A 20 12.34 9.83 48.66
C ALA A 20 11.10 10.55 48.12
N VAL A 21 10.10 10.67 49.00
CA VAL A 21 8.87 11.45 48.83
C VAL A 21 9.21 12.92 49.15
N LEU A 22 8.90 13.84 48.23
CA LEU A 22 8.75 15.26 48.57
C LEU A 22 7.37 15.73 48.11
N ALA A 23 6.58 16.18 49.07
CA ALA A 23 5.30 16.85 48.90
C ALA A 23 5.36 18.22 49.59
N LEU A 24 4.46 19.10 49.15
CA LEU A 24 4.08 20.42 49.69
C LEU A 24 5.00 21.57 49.24
N THR A 25 4.55 22.78 48.89
CA THR A 25 3.25 23.46 48.74
C THR A 25 3.62 24.83 48.18
N LEU A 26 2.92 25.36 47.18
CA LEU A 26 3.01 26.80 46.88
C LEU A 26 1.61 27.40 46.79
N THR A 27 1.47 28.40 47.64
CA THR A 27 0.27 29.07 48.13
C THR A 27 -0.20 30.14 47.16
N ALA A 28 -1.52 30.27 47.07
CA ALA A 28 -2.23 31.34 46.37
C ALA A 28 -2.18 32.69 47.11
N CYS A 29 -2.24 33.79 46.35
CA CYS A 29 -2.84 35.11 46.63
C CYS A 29 -3.14 35.70 45.23
N GLY A 30 -4.35 36.13 44.83
CA GLY A 30 -5.25 37.10 45.47
C GLY A 30 -4.65 38.51 45.26
N GLY A 31 -5.26 39.52 44.63
CA GLY A 31 -6.65 39.84 44.32
C GLY A 31 -6.80 41.36 44.49
N ASP A 32 -7.14 42.03 43.39
CA ASP A 32 -7.78 43.35 43.15
C ASP A 32 -7.86 44.45 44.23
N SER A 33 -7.69 45.73 43.83
CA SER A 33 -8.49 46.91 44.25
C SER A 33 -7.90 48.25 43.75
N THR A 34 -8.63 48.86 42.81
CA THR A 34 -9.07 50.28 42.71
C THR A 34 -8.16 51.45 43.10
N ASP A 35 -8.08 52.44 42.21
CA ASP A 35 -8.06 53.86 42.58
C ASP A 35 -8.83 54.75 41.57
N THR A 36 -9.32 55.89 42.05
CA THR A 36 -10.56 56.58 41.63
C THR A 36 -10.32 57.99 41.03
N ALA A 37 -11.07 58.37 39.97
CA ALA A 37 -11.52 59.71 39.49
C ALA A 37 -10.47 60.83 39.22
N ASP A 38 -10.65 61.83 38.35
CA ASP A 38 -11.86 62.53 37.87
C ASP A 38 -11.62 63.38 36.59
N ASP A 39 -12.72 63.65 35.90
CA ASP A 39 -13.16 64.77 35.02
C ASP A 39 -12.29 65.36 33.87
N THR A 40 -12.81 65.29 32.63
CA THR A 40 -13.33 66.45 31.85
C THR A 40 -13.53 66.09 30.36
N THR A 41 -14.72 66.41 29.81
CA THR A 41 -15.05 66.35 28.36
C THR A 41 -14.49 67.59 27.62
N PRO A 42 -14.20 67.52 26.31
CA PRO A 42 -15.27 67.86 25.34
C PRO A 42 -15.25 67.07 24.02
N ASP A 43 -16.47 66.89 23.51
CA ASP A 43 -16.97 66.77 22.13
C ASP A 43 -15.96 66.83 20.96
N ALA A 44 -15.92 65.76 20.14
CA ALA A 44 -15.52 65.82 18.74
C ALA A 44 -16.08 64.64 17.93
N THR A 45 -16.82 64.99 16.90
CA THR A 45 -17.49 64.20 15.88
C THR A 45 -16.47 63.46 14.98
N GLY A 46 -16.67 62.17 14.69
CA GLY A 46 -15.85 61.50 13.67
C GLY A 46 -16.09 60.00 13.50
N GLY A 47 -16.89 59.65 12.48
CA GLY A 47 -16.74 58.44 11.66
C GLY A 47 -16.82 57.07 12.33
N THR A 48 -18.01 56.47 12.31
CA THR A 48 -18.16 55.01 12.27
C THR A 48 -17.48 54.46 11.02
N ALA A 49 -16.25 53.98 11.16
CA ALA A 49 -15.69 52.99 10.26
C ALA A 49 -16.22 51.63 10.73
N GLU A 50 -17.12 51.07 9.95
CA GLU A 50 -17.60 49.71 10.05
C GLU A 50 -16.41 48.80 9.75
N SER A 51 -15.74 48.31 10.80
CA SER A 51 -14.77 47.22 10.69
C SER A 51 -15.54 45.99 10.24
N THR A 52 -15.45 45.67 8.96
CA THR A 52 -15.79 44.35 8.45
C THR A 52 -14.79 43.36 9.03
N ASP A 53 -15.11 42.82 10.20
CA ASP A 53 -14.52 41.57 10.68
C ASP A 53 -14.75 40.54 9.57
N THR A 54 -13.67 40.27 8.85
CA THR A 54 -13.61 39.16 7.93
C THR A 54 -13.51 37.96 8.85
N ASP A 55 -14.63 37.27 9.07
CA ASP A 55 -14.64 35.97 9.73
C ASP A 55 -13.61 35.09 8.99
N ALA A 56 -12.43 34.96 9.59
CA ALA A 56 -11.46 33.97 9.18
C ALA A 56 -12.14 32.63 9.45
N GLU A 57 -12.60 32.00 8.38
CA GLU A 57 -13.16 30.67 8.37
C GLU A 57 -12.22 29.77 9.18
N ALA A 58 -12.72 29.26 10.31
CA ALA A 58 -11.96 28.34 11.12
C ALA A 58 -11.53 27.18 10.21
N PRO A 59 -10.26 26.75 10.24
CA PRO A 59 -9.80 25.66 9.37
C PRO A 59 -10.74 24.47 9.57
N ALA A 60 -11.27 23.95 8.45
CA ALA A 60 -12.17 22.80 8.46
C ALA A 60 -11.57 21.69 9.33
N GLU A 61 -12.40 21.07 10.17
CA GLU A 61 -11.98 19.97 11.02
C GLU A 61 -11.43 18.84 10.13
N GLN A 62 -10.13 18.57 10.24
CA GLN A 62 -9.47 17.54 9.44
C GLN A 62 -9.83 16.17 9.98
N VAL A 63 -10.17 15.25 9.08
CA VAL A 63 -10.44 13.85 9.41
C VAL A 63 -9.12 13.08 9.31
N ASP A 64 -8.68 12.49 10.42
CA ASP A 64 -7.52 11.59 10.43
C ASP A 64 -7.89 10.24 9.80
N LEU A 65 -7.11 9.81 8.81
CA LEU A 65 -7.28 8.54 8.10
C LEU A 65 -5.99 7.75 8.10
N THR A 66 -6.07 6.46 8.39
CA THR A 66 -4.95 5.53 8.17
C THR A 66 -5.22 4.66 6.94
N VAL A 67 -4.23 4.57 6.05
CA VAL A 67 -4.28 3.78 4.82
C VAL A 67 -3.17 2.73 4.82
N GLY A 68 -3.55 1.47 4.67
CA GLY A 68 -2.58 0.38 4.51
C GLY A 68 -2.02 0.34 3.09
N VAL A 69 -0.70 0.38 2.94
CA VAL A 69 0.00 0.36 1.64
C VAL A 69 1.20 -0.60 1.66
N ILE A 70 1.75 -0.91 0.48
CA ILE A 70 2.91 -1.79 0.32
C ILE A 70 4.08 -0.93 -0.17
N PRO A 71 5.33 -1.13 0.31
CA PRO A 71 6.48 -0.33 -0.11
C PRO A 71 6.99 -0.70 -1.52
N ILE A 72 6.16 -0.45 -2.55
CA ILE A 72 6.41 -0.70 -3.97
C ILE A 72 6.04 0.54 -4.80
N LEU A 73 6.36 0.53 -6.10
CA LEU A 73 6.10 1.68 -6.97
C LEU A 73 4.61 1.91 -7.25
N ASP A 74 3.78 0.87 -7.23
CA ASP A 74 2.34 0.95 -7.53
C ASP A 74 1.59 2.01 -6.71
N VAL A 75 2.04 2.23 -5.47
CA VAL A 75 1.43 3.19 -4.54
C VAL A 75 2.05 4.59 -4.60
N ALA A 76 2.97 4.88 -5.52
CA ALA A 76 3.54 6.21 -5.70
C ALA A 76 2.49 7.34 -5.76
N PRO A 77 1.33 7.17 -6.43
CA PRO A 77 0.29 8.19 -6.47
C PRO A 77 -0.19 8.65 -5.10
N ILE A 78 -0.52 7.75 -4.16
CA ILE A 78 -1.03 8.19 -2.86
C ILE A 78 0.02 8.97 -2.06
N TYR A 79 1.30 8.62 -2.19
CA TYR A 79 2.39 9.39 -1.58
C TYR A 79 2.52 10.78 -2.20
N LEU A 80 2.42 10.90 -3.52
CA LEU A 80 2.38 12.20 -4.20
C LEU A 80 1.16 13.02 -3.77
N GLY A 81 -0.01 12.40 -3.64
CA GLY A 81 -1.22 13.07 -3.16
C GLY A 81 -1.07 13.65 -1.76
N VAL A 82 -0.39 12.93 -0.86
CA VAL A 82 -0.05 13.44 0.47
C VAL A 82 0.97 14.57 0.38
N GLN A 83 2.02 14.42 -0.43
CA GLN A 83 3.07 15.43 -0.60
C GLN A 83 2.56 16.75 -1.22
N GLU A 84 1.69 16.65 -2.22
CA GLU A 84 1.12 17.79 -2.96
C GLU A 84 -0.10 18.38 -2.24
N GLY A 85 -0.55 17.77 -1.13
CA GLY A 85 -1.65 18.28 -0.31
C GLY A 85 -3.05 18.01 -0.87
N PHE A 86 -3.23 17.10 -1.82
CA PHE A 86 -4.54 16.81 -2.41
C PHE A 86 -5.54 16.27 -1.40
N PHE A 87 -5.08 15.49 -0.42
CA PHE A 87 -5.93 15.02 0.68
C PHE A 87 -6.24 16.15 1.68
N GLU A 88 -5.28 17.04 1.95
CA GLU A 88 -5.48 18.18 2.85
C GLU A 88 -6.48 19.20 2.28
N GLU A 89 -6.46 19.44 0.96
CA GLU A 89 -7.46 20.25 0.25
C GLU A 89 -8.87 19.69 0.43
N GLU A 90 -8.99 18.37 0.45
CA GLU A 90 -10.21 17.65 0.77
C GLU A 90 -10.44 17.51 2.27
N GLY A 91 -9.69 18.19 3.15
CA GLY A 91 -9.83 18.16 4.61
C GLY A 91 -9.54 16.82 5.27
N LEU A 92 -8.65 16.02 4.68
CA LEU A 92 -8.25 14.69 5.14
C LEU A 92 -6.76 14.69 5.51
N ASN A 93 -6.45 14.24 6.73
CA ASN A 93 -5.08 14.03 7.18
C ASN A 93 -4.73 12.54 7.05
N VAL A 94 -4.01 12.19 5.98
CA VAL A 94 -3.73 10.79 5.61
C VAL A 94 -2.39 10.33 6.16
N THR A 95 -2.42 9.26 6.96
CA THR A 95 -1.25 8.51 7.41
C THR A 95 -1.15 7.19 6.64
N LEU A 96 0.03 6.89 6.11
CA LEU A 96 0.29 5.66 5.35
C LEU A 96 1.03 4.65 6.23
N GLU A 97 0.47 3.44 6.38
CA GLU A 97 1.07 2.34 7.13
C GLU A 97 1.50 1.20 6.20
N LEU A 98 2.75 0.77 6.34
CA LEU A 98 3.33 -0.26 5.49
C LEU A 98 2.91 -1.67 5.94
N ALA A 99 2.54 -2.50 4.97
CA ALA A 99 2.35 -3.93 5.11
C ALA A 99 3.22 -4.72 4.12
N GLN A 100 3.37 -6.03 4.36
CA GLN A 100 4.20 -6.90 3.52
C GLN A 100 3.55 -7.28 2.18
N GLY A 101 2.24 -7.06 2.03
CA GLY A 101 1.48 -7.42 0.83
C GLY A 101 0.00 -7.06 0.95
N GLY A 102 -0.71 -7.05 -0.17
CA GLY A 102 -2.10 -6.61 -0.26
C GLY A 102 -3.08 -7.46 0.56
N ALA A 103 -2.86 -8.79 0.58
CA ALA A 103 -3.67 -9.71 1.38
C ALA A 103 -3.56 -9.43 2.89
N ALA A 104 -2.40 -8.94 3.36
CA ALA A 104 -2.17 -8.63 4.77
C ALA A 104 -2.85 -7.32 5.21
N ILE A 105 -3.26 -6.45 4.28
CA ILE A 105 -3.94 -5.17 4.56
C ILE A 105 -5.44 -5.38 4.83
N ILE A 106 -6.05 -6.40 4.23
CA ILE A 106 -7.50 -6.66 4.30
C ILE A 106 -8.02 -6.82 5.73
N PRO A 107 -7.36 -7.57 6.65
CA PRO A 107 -7.79 -7.64 8.05
C PRO A 107 -7.76 -6.29 8.78
N GLY A 108 -6.80 -5.42 8.44
CA GLY A 108 -6.69 -4.08 9.02
C GLY A 108 -7.88 -3.18 8.61
N VAL A 109 -8.26 -3.23 7.33
CA VAL A 109 -9.42 -2.47 6.83
C VAL A 109 -10.74 -3.02 7.39
N THR A 110 -10.94 -4.33 7.34
CA THR A 110 -12.18 -4.98 7.82
C THR A 110 -12.39 -4.86 9.33
N SER A 111 -11.31 -4.73 10.12
CA SER A 111 -11.40 -4.47 11.56
C SER A 111 -11.52 -2.99 11.93
N GLY A 112 -11.40 -2.09 10.96
CA GLY A 112 -11.41 -0.63 11.17
C GLY A 112 -10.09 -0.06 11.70
N GLN A 113 -9.01 -0.85 11.74
CA GLN A 113 -7.66 -0.35 12.02
C GLN A 113 -7.22 0.63 10.93
N PHE A 114 -7.53 0.33 9.68
CA PHE A 114 -7.34 1.22 8.53
C PHE A 114 -8.70 1.62 7.96
N GLN A 115 -8.85 2.88 7.57
CA GLN A 115 -10.06 3.33 6.87
C GLN A 115 -10.02 2.89 5.40
N PHE A 116 -8.82 2.87 4.81
CA PHE A 116 -8.61 2.45 3.43
C PHE A 116 -7.40 1.53 3.32
N GLY A 117 -7.29 0.82 2.21
CA GLY A 117 -6.13 -0.02 1.92
C GLY A 117 -5.88 -0.15 0.43
N PHE A 118 -4.66 -0.53 0.10
CA PHE A 118 -4.25 -0.92 -1.25
C PHE A 118 -4.12 -2.44 -1.34
N SER A 119 -4.71 -3.07 -2.34
CA SER A 119 -4.57 -4.52 -2.55
C SER A 119 -4.73 -4.92 -4.00
N ASN A 120 -4.26 -6.12 -4.34
CA ASN A 120 -4.40 -6.66 -5.69
C ASN A 120 -5.80 -7.27 -5.91
N VAL A 121 -6.22 -7.30 -7.18
CA VAL A 121 -7.56 -7.76 -7.59
C VAL A 121 -7.88 -9.17 -7.09
N VAL A 122 -6.93 -10.11 -7.17
CA VAL A 122 -7.14 -11.49 -6.72
C VAL A 122 -7.43 -11.57 -5.22
N SER A 123 -6.75 -10.75 -4.41
CA SER A 123 -7.00 -10.69 -2.97
C SER A 123 -8.38 -10.10 -2.66
N LEU A 124 -8.82 -9.09 -3.42
CA LEU A 124 -10.13 -8.46 -3.25
C LEU A 124 -11.27 -9.40 -3.68
N LEU A 125 -11.12 -10.10 -4.80
CA LEU A 125 -12.08 -11.12 -5.23
C LEU A 125 -12.16 -12.28 -4.24
N LEU A 126 -11.03 -12.70 -3.66
CA LEU A 126 -11.01 -13.74 -2.63
C LEU A 126 -11.70 -13.26 -1.34
N ALA A 127 -11.47 -12.01 -0.92
CA ALA A 127 -12.13 -11.43 0.24
C ALA A 127 -13.65 -11.31 0.04
N GLU A 128 -14.08 -10.87 -1.14
CA GLU A 128 -15.51 -10.79 -1.48
C GLU A 128 -16.14 -12.19 -1.56
N SER A 129 -15.46 -13.17 -2.15
CA SER A 129 -15.92 -14.57 -2.17
C SER A 129 -16.03 -15.20 -0.78
N ASN A 130 -15.40 -14.62 0.25
CA ASN A 130 -15.50 -15.04 1.65
C ASN A 130 -16.41 -14.12 2.48
N ASP A 131 -17.21 -13.26 1.83
CA ASP A 131 -18.14 -12.33 2.45
C ASP A 131 -17.49 -11.41 3.51
N LEU A 132 -16.25 -10.95 3.25
CA LEU A 132 -15.53 -10.08 4.19
C LEU A 132 -16.04 -8.63 4.20
N GLY A 133 -16.99 -8.29 3.33
CA GLY A 133 -17.66 -6.98 3.31
C GLY A 133 -16.69 -5.85 2.98
N ILE A 134 -16.05 -5.92 1.81
CA ILE A 134 -15.14 -4.88 1.32
C ILE A 134 -15.69 -4.24 0.05
N ARG A 135 -15.18 -3.05 -0.29
CA ARG A 135 -15.53 -2.34 -1.51
C ARG A 135 -14.33 -1.60 -2.06
N ALA A 136 -14.00 -1.83 -3.33
CA ALA A 136 -13.04 -1.01 -4.05
C ALA A 136 -13.63 0.38 -4.33
N ILE A 137 -12.78 1.39 -4.35
CA ILE A 137 -13.20 2.79 -4.49
C ILE A 137 -12.48 3.50 -5.64
N ALA A 138 -11.30 3.03 -6.03
CA ALA A 138 -10.51 3.62 -7.11
C ALA A 138 -9.53 2.59 -7.69
N ASN A 139 -9.06 2.87 -8.91
CA ASN A 139 -7.91 2.18 -9.49
C ASN A 139 -6.69 2.28 -8.55
N GLY A 140 -5.81 1.28 -8.59
CA GLY A 140 -4.54 1.28 -7.88
C GLY A 140 -3.35 1.18 -8.81
N ALA A 141 -3.34 0.20 -9.71
CA ALA A 141 -2.33 0.06 -10.76
C ALA A 141 -2.80 -0.90 -11.86
N GLN A 142 -2.46 -0.58 -13.11
CA GLN A 142 -2.61 -1.46 -14.26
C GLN A 142 -1.26 -1.83 -14.88
N SER A 143 -1.18 -3.04 -15.46
CA SER A 143 -0.03 -3.45 -16.27
C SER A 143 0.18 -2.50 -17.44
N THR A 144 1.40 -2.49 -17.99
CA THR A 144 1.65 -1.92 -19.31
C THR A 144 1.11 -2.87 -20.41
N ASP A 145 1.27 -2.46 -21.67
CA ASP A 145 0.93 -3.28 -22.84
C ASP A 145 2.17 -3.96 -23.47
N ASP A 146 3.33 -3.88 -22.80
CA ASP A 146 4.57 -4.49 -23.26
C ASP A 146 5.08 -5.49 -22.21
N PRO A 147 4.95 -6.80 -22.46
CA PRO A 147 5.45 -7.82 -21.54
C PRO A 147 6.95 -7.75 -21.23
N MET A 148 7.78 -7.08 -22.03
CA MET A 148 9.20 -6.90 -21.71
C MET A 148 9.48 -5.62 -20.91
N GLU A 149 8.60 -4.63 -21.00
CA GLU A 149 8.72 -3.29 -20.40
C GLU A 149 7.52 -3.01 -19.48
N ASP A 150 7.25 -3.92 -18.56
CA ASP A 150 6.24 -3.78 -17.50
C ASP A 150 6.90 -3.64 -16.13
N PHE A 151 6.18 -3.04 -15.17
CA PHE A 151 6.66 -2.80 -13.81
C PHE A 151 6.80 -4.09 -12.99
N GLY A 152 6.06 -5.13 -13.35
CA GLY A 152 6.14 -6.47 -12.79
C GLY A 152 6.74 -7.47 -13.78
N ALA A 153 7.64 -8.32 -13.32
CA ALA A 153 8.23 -9.36 -14.17
C ALA A 153 8.70 -10.59 -13.40
N VAL A 154 8.88 -11.70 -14.12
CA VAL A 154 9.61 -12.86 -13.61
C VAL A 154 11.09 -12.69 -13.95
N ASN A 155 11.94 -12.66 -12.93
CA ASN A 155 13.39 -12.64 -13.10
C ASN A 155 14.00 -14.00 -12.78
N VAL A 156 15.10 -14.31 -13.46
CA VAL A 156 15.90 -15.54 -13.28
C VAL A 156 17.38 -15.18 -13.13
N PRO A 157 18.22 -16.03 -12.52
CA PRO A 157 19.67 -15.82 -12.53
C PRO A 157 20.20 -15.60 -13.94
N GLY A 158 21.21 -14.73 -14.10
CA GLY A 158 21.74 -14.38 -15.42
C GLY A 158 22.28 -15.56 -16.24
N ASP A 159 22.78 -16.60 -15.55
CA ASP A 159 23.27 -17.85 -16.13
C ASP A 159 22.21 -18.98 -16.15
N SER A 160 20.95 -18.66 -15.85
CA SER A 160 19.86 -19.63 -15.83
C SER A 160 19.56 -20.21 -17.22
N ASP A 161 19.33 -21.52 -17.25
CA ASP A 161 18.87 -22.25 -18.43
C ASP A 161 17.39 -21.95 -18.79
N ILE A 162 16.62 -21.28 -17.92
CA ILE A 162 15.20 -20.90 -18.16
C ILE A 162 15.15 -19.79 -19.21
N GLN A 163 14.63 -20.05 -20.41
CA GLN A 163 14.64 -19.11 -21.53
C GLN A 163 13.35 -18.32 -21.68
N ASP A 164 12.21 -18.92 -21.33
CA ASP A 164 10.90 -18.27 -21.34
C ASP A 164 10.02 -18.73 -20.17
N LEU A 165 8.83 -18.12 -20.06
CA LEU A 165 7.90 -18.37 -18.96
C LEU A 165 7.39 -19.82 -18.91
N THR A 166 7.46 -20.59 -20.02
CA THR A 166 7.05 -22.01 -20.03
C THR A 166 8.03 -22.93 -19.34
N ASP A 167 9.31 -22.54 -19.32
CA ASP A 167 10.39 -23.27 -18.64
C ASP A 167 10.27 -23.21 -17.11
N LEU A 168 9.29 -22.47 -16.57
CA LEU A 168 8.97 -22.45 -15.15
C LEU A 168 8.34 -23.77 -14.65
N ALA A 169 7.82 -24.61 -15.55
CA ALA A 169 7.30 -25.93 -15.20
C ALA A 169 8.37 -26.77 -14.46
N GLY A 170 8.03 -27.27 -13.27
CA GLY A 170 8.95 -28.02 -12.41
C GLY A 170 9.99 -27.18 -11.65
N LYS A 171 9.91 -25.85 -11.71
CA LYS A 171 10.84 -24.92 -11.03
C LYS A 171 10.28 -24.39 -9.70
N ARG A 172 11.17 -23.88 -8.86
CA ARG A 172 10.83 -23.11 -7.66
C ARG A 172 10.72 -21.63 -8.03
N VAL A 173 9.57 -21.02 -7.77
CA VAL A 173 9.31 -19.62 -8.11
C VAL A 173 8.94 -18.84 -6.86
N GLY A 174 9.75 -17.83 -6.52
CA GLY A 174 9.47 -16.90 -5.44
C GLY A 174 8.29 -15.99 -5.77
N VAL A 175 7.33 -15.86 -4.85
CA VAL A 175 6.15 -14.99 -4.95
C VAL A 175 5.89 -14.32 -3.59
N ASN A 176 5.27 -13.14 -3.59
CA ASN A 176 4.93 -12.39 -2.38
C ASN A 176 3.84 -13.05 -1.55
N THR A 177 2.87 -13.69 -2.21
CA THR A 177 1.76 -14.38 -1.54
C THR A 177 1.34 -15.57 -2.39
N LEU A 178 1.16 -16.73 -1.77
CA LEU A 178 0.65 -17.93 -2.43
C LEU A 178 -0.82 -17.76 -2.80
N ASN A 179 -1.25 -18.46 -3.86
CA ASN A 179 -2.65 -18.47 -4.30
C ASN A 179 -3.20 -17.06 -4.53
N ASN A 180 -2.38 -16.22 -5.16
CA ASN A 180 -2.61 -14.79 -5.29
C ASN A 180 -2.39 -14.33 -6.74
N ILE A 181 -2.32 -13.02 -6.99
CA ILE A 181 -2.24 -12.47 -8.35
C ILE A 181 -1.04 -13.00 -9.12
N GLN A 182 0.13 -13.12 -8.47
CA GLN A 182 1.35 -13.61 -9.12
C GLN A 182 1.22 -15.08 -9.56
N THR A 183 0.73 -15.96 -8.68
CA THR A 183 0.55 -17.37 -9.04
C THR A 183 -0.54 -17.54 -10.10
N THR A 184 -1.66 -16.81 -9.99
CA THR A 184 -2.78 -16.88 -10.95
C THR A 184 -2.33 -16.49 -12.36
N THR A 185 -1.61 -15.37 -12.46
CA THR A 185 -1.14 -14.84 -13.75
C THR A 185 0.03 -15.65 -14.32
N ILE A 186 0.97 -16.13 -13.49
CA ILE A 186 2.04 -17.06 -13.92
C ILE A 186 1.43 -18.38 -14.42
N ASN A 187 0.44 -18.92 -13.71
CA ASN A 187 -0.20 -20.15 -14.15
C ASN A 187 -0.86 -19.96 -15.52
N GLU A 188 -1.52 -18.82 -15.74
CA GLU A 188 -2.21 -18.53 -16.99
C GLU A 188 -1.26 -18.39 -18.19
N ILE A 189 -0.16 -17.63 -18.05
CA ILE A 189 0.83 -17.52 -19.13
C ILE A 189 1.45 -18.88 -19.49
N VAL A 190 1.69 -19.74 -18.48
CA VAL A 190 2.24 -21.08 -18.70
C VAL A 190 1.23 -21.95 -19.45
N ARG A 191 -0.06 -21.90 -19.08
CA ARG A 191 -1.12 -22.61 -19.80
C ARG A 191 -1.29 -22.12 -21.24
N LYS A 192 -1.30 -20.80 -21.45
CA LYS A 192 -1.43 -20.18 -22.78
C LYS A 192 -0.35 -20.65 -23.74
N ALA A 193 0.84 -20.88 -23.21
CA ALA A 193 1.97 -21.36 -23.97
C ALA A 193 2.09 -22.91 -24.02
N GLY A 194 1.09 -23.62 -23.47
CA GLY A 194 0.97 -25.09 -23.55
C GLY A 194 1.72 -25.87 -22.46
N GLY A 195 2.25 -25.19 -21.45
CA GLY A 195 2.90 -25.80 -20.29
C GLY A 195 1.91 -26.24 -19.20
N ASP A 196 2.43 -26.96 -18.19
CA ASP A 196 1.66 -27.41 -17.02
C ASP A 196 2.09 -26.65 -15.76
N PRO A 197 1.31 -25.63 -15.32
CA PRO A 197 1.67 -24.84 -14.15
C PRO A 197 1.54 -25.62 -12.83
N SER A 198 0.84 -26.76 -12.79
CA SER A 198 0.67 -27.54 -11.56
C SER A 198 1.98 -28.16 -11.05
N THR A 199 3.01 -28.17 -11.90
CA THR A 199 4.35 -28.64 -11.58
C THR A 199 5.24 -27.56 -10.95
N ILE A 200 4.81 -26.29 -10.97
CA ILE A 200 5.55 -25.17 -10.40
C ILE A 200 5.46 -25.24 -8.87
N THR A 201 6.60 -25.08 -8.20
CA THR A 201 6.66 -24.97 -6.74
C THR A 201 6.78 -23.51 -6.35
N TYR A 202 5.69 -22.89 -5.89
CA TYR A 202 5.74 -21.52 -5.39
C TYR A 202 6.32 -21.43 -3.98
N VAL A 203 7.12 -20.41 -3.74
CA VAL A 203 7.74 -20.12 -2.42
C VAL A 203 7.32 -18.72 -1.99
N GLU A 204 6.58 -18.62 -0.88
CA GLU A 204 6.14 -17.33 -0.33
C GLU A 204 7.28 -16.60 0.38
N LEU A 205 7.58 -15.39 -0.07
CA LEU A 205 8.62 -14.54 0.50
C LEU A 205 8.26 -13.06 0.32
N PRO A 206 8.58 -12.17 1.28
CA PRO A 206 8.56 -10.73 1.03
C PRO A 206 9.40 -10.37 -0.20
N PHE A 207 9.03 -9.32 -0.96
CA PHE A 207 9.74 -8.95 -2.19
C PHE A 207 11.27 -8.75 -2.02
N PRO A 208 11.78 -8.10 -0.96
CA PRO A 208 13.23 -8.01 -0.72
C PRO A 208 13.89 -9.39 -0.60
N ASP A 209 13.20 -10.35 0.00
CA ASP A 209 13.70 -11.71 0.23
C ASP A 209 13.66 -12.55 -1.05
N ILE A 210 12.73 -12.28 -1.98
CA ILE A 210 12.72 -12.90 -3.30
C ILE A 210 14.00 -12.53 -4.07
N VAL A 211 14.41 -11.25 -4.04
CA VAL A 211 15.66 -10.81 -4.68
C VAL A 211 16.85 -11.59 -4.13
N GLN A 212 16.90 -11.79 -2.80
CA GLN A 212 17.97 -12.56 -2.17
C GLN A 212 17.87 -14.06 -2.48
N ALA A 213 16.68 -14.63 -2.56
CA ALA A 213 16.45 -16.03 -2.84
C ALA A 213 16.85 -16.42 -4.28
N ILE A 214 16.70 -15.50 -5.24
CA ILE A 214 17.25 -15.68 -6.59
C ILE A 214 18.78 -15.71 -6.51
N ALA A 215 19.39 -14.72 -5.84
CA ALA A 215 20.84 -14.59 -5.72
C ALA A 215 21.50 -15.78 -4.98
N SER A 216 20.81 -16.39 -4.01
CA SER A 216 21.29 -17.57 -3.27
C SER A 216 20.99 -18.90 -3.97
N GLY A 217 20.14 -18.91 -5.01
CA GLY A 217 19.64 -20.13 -5.64
C GLY A 217 18.62 -20.90 -4.79
N ASP A 218 18.01 -20.26 -3.80
CA ASP A 218 16.91 -20.83 -3.01
C ASP A 218 15.61 -20.90 -3.81
N VAL A 219 15.49 -20.09 -4.86
CA VAL A 219 14.48 -20.22 -5.93
C VAL A 219 15.17 -20.17 -7.30
N ASP A 220 14.52 -20.73 -8.32
CA ASP A 220 15.05 -20.77 -9.69
C ASP A 220 14.60 -19.54 -10.51
N ALA A 221 13.51 -18.90 -10.08
CA ALA A 221 12.96 -17.65 -10.59
C ALA A 221 12.21 -16.90 -9.47
N GLY A 222 11.92 -15.62 -9.67
CA GLY A 222 11.06 -14.86 -8.76
C GLY A 222 10.21 -13.83 -9.50
N GLN A 223 8.94 -13.74 -9.13
CA GLN A 223 8.06 -12.67 -9.60
C GLN A 223 8.24 -11.45 -8.72
N LEU A 224 8.66 -10.35 -9.32
CA LEU A 224 9.00 -9.11 -8.66
C LEU A 224 8.23 -7.95 -9.31
N VAL A 225 7.97 -6.92 -8.52
CA VAL A 225 7.50 -5.61 -8.98
C VAL A 225 8.54 -4.54 -8.63
N GLU A 226 8.45 -3.35 -9.20
CA GLU A 226 9.36 -2.26 -8.86
C GLU A 226 9.24 -1.84 -7.37
N PRO A 227 10.36 -1.53 -6.70
CA PRO A 227 11.74 -1.43 -7.22
C PRO A 227 12.49 -2.76 -7.28
N PHE A 228 11.93 -3.84 -6.72
CA PHE A 228 12.64 -5.10 -6.52
C PHE A 228 12.98 -5.80 -7.83
N ARG A 229 12.15 -5.60 -8.86
CA ARG A 229 12.44 -6.00 -10.24
C ARG A 229 13.77 -5.40 -10.72
N THR A 230 13.91 -4.07 -10.67
CA THR A 230 15.16 -3.38 -11.04
C THR A 230 16.34 -3.77 -10.16
N MET A 231 16.12 -3.94 -8.84
CA MET A 231 17.19 -4.39 -7.94
C MET A 231 17.74 -5.78 -8.30
N SER A 232 16.87 -6.72 -8.67
CA SER A 232 17.27 -8.05 -9.14
C SER A 232 18.08 -7.95 -10.44
N LEU A 233 17.65 -7.14 -11.41
CA LEU A 233 18.41 -6.91 -12.65
C LEU A 233 19.81 -6.31 -12.39
N ASN A 234 19.91 -5.38 -11.44
CA ASN A 234 21.19 -4.80 -11.03
C ASN A 234 22.15 -5.82 -10.38
N ASN A 235 21.63 -6.93 -9.85
CA ASN A 235 22.43 -8.04 -9.34
C ASN A 235 22.92 -8.99 -10.45
N GLY A 236 22.58 -8.73 -11.71
CA GLY A 236 22.96 -9.55 -12.87
C GLY A 236 21.93 -10.60 -13.26
N ASP A 237 20.73 -10.55 -12.67
CA ASP A 237 19.60 -11.37 -13.10
C ASP A 237 19.06 -10.91 -14.45
N ARG A 238 18.25 -11.77 -15.09
CA ARG A 238 17.64 -11.53 -16.39
C ARG A 238 16.12 -11.50 -16.29
N ASN A 239 15.51 -10.54 -16.97
CA ASN A 239 14.06 -10.45 -17.15
C ASN A 239 13.58 -11.53 -18.13
N LEU A 240 12.65 -12.37 -17.69
CA LEU A 240 11.99 -13.41 -18.49
C LEU A 240 10.72 -12.91 -19.19
N GLY A 241 10.18 -11.77 -18.73
CA GLY A 241 8.94 -11.16 -19.17
C GLY A 241 7.92 -11.01 -18.04
N SER A 242 6.93 -10.16 -18.29
CA SER A 242 5.80 -9.88 -17.41
C SER A 242 4.72 -10.93 -17.55
N ASN A 243 4.43 -11.56 -16.42
CA ASN A 243 3.23 -12.38 -16.24
C ASN A 243 1.95 -11.54 -16.21
N LEU A 244 2.02 -10.23 -15.92
CA LEU A 244 0.85 -9.35 -15.83
C LEU A 244 0.40 -8.93 -17.24
N ALA A 245 1.24 -8.18 -17.96
CA ALA A 245 0.99 -7.79 -19.35
C ALA A 245 0.88 -9.00 -20.31
N GLY A 246 1.45 -10.16 -19.95
CA GLY A 246 1.30 -11.40 -20.73
C GLY A 246 -0.09 -12.05 -20.66
N VAL A 247 -0.93 -11.69 -19.69
CA VAL A 247 -2.29 -12.25 -19.53
C VAL A 247 -3.27 -11.54 -20.46
N THR A 248 -3.32 -10.22 -20.41
CA THR A 248 -4.12 -9.35 -21.28
C THR A 248 -3.56 -7.95 -21.24
N ASP A 249 -3.80 -7.18 -22.31
CA ASP A 249 -3.55 -5.74 -22.33
C ASP A 249 -4.34 -5.05 -21.20
N ASN A 250 -3.76 -4.01 -20.61
CA ASN A 250 -4.36 -3.23 -19.51
C ASN A 250 -4.86 -4.07 -18.32
N LEU A 251 -4.14 -5.11 -17.88
CA LEU A 251 -4.58 -5.93 -16.74
C LEU A 251 -4.73 -5.06 -15.48
N GLU A 252 -5.92 -5.08 -14.86
CA GLU A 252 -6.14 -4.48 -13.54
C GLU A 252 -5.37 -5.28 -12.48
N VAL A 253 -4.31 -4.69 -11.93
CA VAL A 253 -3.43 -5.37 -10.97
C VAL A 253 -3.88 -5.09 -9.55
N ALA A 254 -4.18 -3.83 -9.24
CA ALA A 254 -4.50 -3.40 -7.89
C ALA A 254 -5.53 -2.28 -7.84
N MET A 255 -6.19 -2.17 -6.69
CA MET A 255 -7.19 -1.17 -6.39
C MET A 255 -7.04 -0.66 -4.96
N TYR A 256 -7.51 0.56 -4.71
CA TYR A 256 -7.76 1.04 -3.35
C TYR A 256 -9.16 0.63 -2.92
N PHE A 257 -9.31 0.24 -1.66
CA PHE A 257 -10.56 -0.29 -1.11
C PHE A 257 -10.78 0.18 0.33
N THR A 258 -12.02 0.02 0.79
CA THR A 258 -12.46 0.22 2.17
C THR A 258 -13.37 -0.94 2.61
N SER A 259 -13.84 -0.94 3.86
CA SER A 259 -14.90 -1.86 4.29
C SER A 259 -16.27 -1.34 3.85
N ALA A 260 -17.19 -2.24 3.53
CA ALA A 260 -18.56 -1.89 3.18
C ALA A 260 -19.24 -1.09 4.31
N THR A 261 -19.03 -1.48 5.57
CA THR A 261 -19.51 -0.74 6.74
C THR A 261 -18.98 0.70 6.77
N TYR A 262 -17.67 0.90 6.58
CA TYR A 262 -17.11 2.25 6.58
C TYR A 262 -17.65 3.09 5.41
N ALA A 263 -17.80 2.48 4.23
CA ALA A 263 -18.38 3.15 3.06
C ALA A 263 -19.84 3.57 3.26
N GLU A 264 -20.64 2.75 3.93
CA GLU A 264 -22.03 3.07 4.24
C GLU A 264 -22.16 4.17 5.30
N GLU A 265 -21.32 4.12 6.34
CA GLU A 265 -21.38 5.05 7.47
C GLU A 265 -20.71 6.40 7.18
N ASN A 266 -19.75 6.44 6.24
CA ASN A 266 -18.87 7.59 5.99
C ASN A 266 -18.79 7.92 4.49
N ALA A 267 -19.93 7.87 3.80
CA ALA A 267 -19.99 8.05 2.34
C ALA A 267 -19.37 9.37 1.85
N ASP A 268 -19.48 10.45 2.63
CA ASP A 268 -18.85 11.74 2.29
C ASP A 268 -17.32 11.69 2.38
N ILE A 269 -16.78 11.01 3.40
CA ILE A 269 -15.33 10.82 3.57
C ILE A 269 -14.78 9.93 2.46
N VAL A 270 -15.49 8.85 2.12
CA VAL A 270 -15.10 7.97 1.00
C VAL A 270 -15.07 8.72 -0.32
N GLN A 271 -16.06 9.58 -0.59
CA GLN A 271 -16.07 10.40 -1.80
C GLN A 271 -14.87 11.36 -1.84
N ARG A 272 -14.64 12.14 -0.77
CA ARG A 272 -13.51 13.07 -0.65
C ARG A 272 -12.16 12.37 -0.82
N PHE A 273 -12.00 11.20 -0.19
CA PHE A 273 -10.78 10.40 -0.33
C PHE A 273 -10.59 9.91 -1.77
N THR A 274 -11.67 9.44 -2.41
CA THR A 274 -11.65 8.97 -3.79
C THR A 274 -11.30 10.10 -4.77
N ASP A 275 -11.84 11.31 -4.56
CA ASP A 275 -11.57 12.48 -5.39
C ASP A 275 -10.08 12.92 -5.28
N ALA A 276 -9.55 13.02 -4.06
CA ALA A 276 -8.14 13.29 -3.83
C ALA A 276 -7.23 12.20 -4.42
N LEU A 277 -7.59 10.93 -4.28
CA LEU A 277 -6.83 9.82 -4.83
C LEU A 277 -6.84 9.84 -6.37
N ASN A 278 -7.97 10.09 -7.01
CA ASN A 278 -8.05 10.20 -8.46
C ASN A 278 -7.21 11.38 -9.00
N LYS A 279 -7.19 12.51 -8.29
CA LYS A 279 -6.27 13.63 -8.58
C LYS A 279 -4.80 13.20 -8.46
N SER A 280 -4.50 12.35 -7.48
CA SER A 280 -3.16 11.81 -7.25
C SER A 280 -2.71 10.85 -8.36
N LEU A 281 -3.61 9.95 -8.80
CA LEU A 281 -3.38 9.03 -9.93
C LEU A 281 -3.07 9.82 -11.21
N GLN A 282 -3.92 10.81 -11.52
CA GLN A 282 -3.69 11.69 -12.67
C GLN A 282 -2.35 12.43 -12.59
N TYR A 283 -2.03 12.99 -11.42
CA TYR A 283 -0.78 13.72 -11.25
C TYR A 283 0.44 12.80 -11.45
N ALA A 284 0.41 11.57 -10.94
CA ALA A 284 1.50 10.61 -11.11
C ALA A 284 1.71 10.24 -12.59
N ASP A 285 0.62 10.01 -13.34
CA ASP A 285 0.66 9.77 -14.80
C ASP A 285 1.25 10.96 -15.57
N GLU A 286 0.91 12.20 -15.17
CA GLU A 286 1.41 13.43 -15.80
C GLU A 286 2.85 13.79 -15.37
N ASN A 287 3.33 13.26 -14.25
CA ASN A 287 4.63 13.58 -13.64
C ASN A 287 5.45 12.30 -13.34
N PRO A 288 5.89 11.56 -14.37
CA PRO A 288 6.55 10.27 -14.21
C PRO A 288 7.88 10.34 -13.42
N ASP A 289 8.59 11.47 -13.50
CA ASP A 289 9.83 11.66 -12.73
C ASP A 289 9.53 11.79 -11.23
N ALA A 290 8.46 12.53 -10.86
CA ALA A 290 8.01 12.64 -9.48
C ALA A 290 7.54 11.27 -8.94
N ALA A 291 6.84 10.50 -9.76
CA ALA A 291 6.40 9.14 -9.41
C ALA A 291 7.57 8.18 -9.14
N ARG A 292 8.69 8.33 -9.85
CA ARG A 292 9.93 7.60 -9.51
C ARG A 292 10.60 8.13 -8.26
N GLU A 293 10.75 9.45 -8.16
CA GLU A 293 11.46 10.09 -7.05
C GLU A 293 10.80 9.81 -5.69
N VAL A 294 9.47 9.84 -5.63
CA VAL A 294 8.71 9.63 -4.39
C VAL A 294 8.97 8.25 -3.78
N LEU A 295 9.36 7.26 -4.58
CA LEU A 295 9.70 5.91 -4.11
C LEU A 295 10.80 5.93 -3.05
N GLY A 296 11.76 6.84 -3.16
CA GLY A 296 12.85 7.01 -2.20
C GLY A 296 12.41 7.55 -0.83
N THR A 297 11.17 8.02 -0.69
CA THR A 297 10.65 8.58 0.57
C THR A 297 10.12 7.50 1.52
N TYR A 298 9.71 6.34 0.98
CA TYR A 298 9.12 5.24 1.75
C TYR A 298 9.78 3.88 1.51
N THR A 299 10.81 3.84 0.65
CA THR A 299 11.68 2.69 0.46
C THR A 299 13.13 3.06 0.72
N ASN A 300 13.97 2.09 1.09
CA ASN A 300 15.40 2.29 1.29
C ASN A 300 16.17 1.76 0.07
N ILE A 301 16.14 2.50 -1.03
CA ILE A 301 16.75 2.12 -2.31
C ILE A 301 17.78 3.15 -2.79
N ASP A 302 18.66 2.73 -3.69
CA ASP A 302 19.56 3.65 -4.40
C ASP A 302 18.74 4.52 -5.37
N PRO A 303 18.97 5.84 -5.48
CA PRO A 303 18.28 6.70 -6.43
C PRO A 303 18.34 6.20 -7.89
N ALA A 304 19.42 5.54 -8.29
CA ALA A 304 19.53 4.97 -9.63
C ALA A 304 18.54 3.80 -9.87
N VAL A 305 18.14 3.09 -8.80
CA VAL A 305 17.08 2.06 -8.89
C VAL A 305 15.73 2.73 -9.15
N ALA A 306 15.44 3.83 -8.45
CA ALA A 306 14.21 4.59 -8.67
C ALA A 306 14.15 5.15 -10.10
N GLU A 307 15.24 5.75 -10.58
CA GLU A 307 15.35 6.30 -11.94
C GLU A 307 15.14 5.25 -13.03
N ALA A 308 15.67 4.05 -12.84
CA ALA A 308 15.56 2.94 -13.80
C ALA A 308 14.23 2.18 -13.72
N ALA A 309 13.40 2.43 -12.70
CA ALA A 309 12.15 1.71 -12.51
C ALA A 309 11.15 1.97 -13.65
N VAL A 310 10.50 0.88 -14.08
CA VAL A 310 9.40 0.94 -15.06
C VAL A 310 8.10 1.29 -14.34
N LEU A 311 7.41 2.34 -14.78
CA LEU A 311 6.15 2.75 -14.16
C LEU A 311 5.00 1.84 -14.60
N PRO A 312 4.06 1.49 -13.71
CA PRO A 312 2.75 0.98 -14.11
C PRO A 312 1.94 2.10 -14.78
N ARG A 313 0.69 1.80 -15.15
CA ARG A 313 -0.30 2.83 -15.49
C ARG A 313 -1.25 3.07 -14.33
N TRP A 314 -1.73 4.31 -14.19
CA TRP A 314 -2.67 4.71 -13.15
C TRP A 314 -3.95 5.35 -13.74
N PRO A 315 -4.69 4.65 -14.62
CA PRO A 315 -5.90 5.23 -15.20
C PRO A 315 -6.96 5.45 -14.12
N GLY A 316 -7.78 6.48 -14.29
CA GLY A 316 -8.89 6.75 -13.36
C GLY A 316 -10.01 5.71 -13.38
N GLU A 317 -10.10 4.91 -14.44
CA GLU A 317 -11.13 3.87 -14.59
C GLU A 317 -10.59 2.47 -14.29
N ILE A 318 -11.41 1.64 -13.65
CA ILE A 318 -11.11 0.22 -13.40
C ILE A 318 -11.45 -0.60 -14.64
N ASN A 319 -10.53 -1.46 -15.09
CA ASN A 319 -10.77 -2.38 -16.20
C ASN A 319 -11.59 -3.60 -15.73
N ARG A 320 -12.93 -3.44 -15.72
CA ARG A 320 -13.88 -4.48 -15.27
C ARG A 320 -13.72 -5.80 -16.03
N ASP A 321 -13.43 -5.77 -17.33
CA ASP A 321 -13.26 -6.99 -18.14
C ASP A 321 -12.04 -7.80 -17.67
N SER A 322 -10.95 -7.12 -17.32
CA SER A 322 -9.76 -7.79 -16.78
C SER A 322 -9.98 -8.30 -15.34
N VAL A 323 -10.80 -7.62 -14.53
CA VAL A 323 -11.23 -8.11 -13.21
C VAL A 323 -12.06 -9.39 -13.35
N GLN A 324 -13.00 -9.41 -14.30
CA GLN A 324 -13.79 -10.62 -14.61
C GLN A 324 -12.87 -11.76 -15.08
N LEU A 325 -11.91 -11.48 -15.97
CA LEU A 325 -10.94 -12.47 -16.42
C LEU A 325 -10.15 -13.06 -15.25
N LEU A 326 -9.64 -12.24 -14.33
CA LEU A 326 -8.95 -12.73 -13.14
C LEU A 326 -9.87 -13.59 -12.27
N GLY A 327 -11.13 -13.21 -12.10
CA GLY A 327 -12.13 -14.04 -11.43
C GLY A 327 -12.32 -15.40 -12.10
N ASP A 328 -12.45 -15.44 -13.42
CA ASP A 328 -12.60 -16.70 -14.17
C ASP A 328 -11.37 -17.60 -14.03
N LEU A 329 -10.17 -17.01 -14.04
CA LEU A 329 -8.92 -17.73 -13.79
C LEU A 329 -8.88 -18.29 -12.35
N MET A 330 -9.32 -17.51 -11.36
CA MET A 330 -9.41 -17.98 -9.97
C MET A 330 -10.40 -19.14 -9.81
N VAL A 331 -11.51 -19.15 -10.55
CA VAL A 331 -12.44 -20.30 -10.60
C VAL A 331 -11.77 -21.51 -11.25
N GLY A 332 -11.08 -21.31 -12.37
CA GLY A 332 -10.33 -22.36 -13.06
C GLY A 332 -9.26 -23.00 -12.17
N ASP A 333 -8.62 -22.20 -11.31
CA ASP A 333 -7.58 -22.61 -10.37
C ASP A 333 -8.15 -23.18 -9.06
N GLY A 334 -9.47 -23.12 -8.88
CA GLY A 334 -10.16 -23.59 -7.68
C GLY A 334 -9.91 -22.72 -6.44
N LEU A 335 -9.50 -21.46 -6.63
CA LEU A 335 -9.29 -20.50 -5.53
C LEU A 335 -10.62 -19.97 -4.98
N ILE A 336 -11.63 -19.83 -5.84
CA ILE A 336 -13.00 -19.44 -5.49
C ILE A 336 -14.00 -20.35 -6.23
N PRO A 337 -15.20 -20.60 -5.66
CA PRO A 337 -16.19 -21.48 -6.28
C PRO A 337 -16.89 -20.85 -7.50
N SER A 338 -16.97 -19.53 -7.54
CA SER A 338 -17.56 -18.72 -8.61
C SER A 338 -17.04 -17.28 -8.51
N VAL A 339 -17.06 -16.53 -9.61
CA VAL A 339 -16.76 -15.10 -9.57
C VAL A 339 -17.85 -14.37 -8.77
N PRO A 340 -17.49 -13.53 -7.78
CA PRO A 340 -18.44 -12.68 -7.08
C PRO A 340 -19.15 -11.70 -8.02
N ASP A 341 -20.27 -11.13 -7.56
CA ASP A 341 -20.93 -10.05 -8.29
C ASP A 341 -20.01 -8.82 -8.29
N LEU A 342 -19.47 -8.44 -9.44
CA LEU A 342 -18.54 -7.32 -9.51
C LEU A 342 -19.23 -5.99 -9.16
N ASP A 343 -20.55 -5.88 -9.28
CA ASP A 343 -21.28 -4.66 -8.92
C ASP A 343 -21.33 -4.43 -7.40
N THR A 344 -21.07 -5.46 -6.58
CA THR A 344 -20.93 -5.31 -5.12
C THR A 344 -19.53 -4.80 -4.75
N LEU A 345 -18.50 -5.29 -5.45
CA LEU A 345 -17.09 -5.04 -5.14
C LEU A 345 -16.55 -3.74 -5.75
N ILE A 346 -16.81 -3.47 -7.03
CA ILE A 346 -16.20 -2.35 -7.78
C ILE A 346 -17.26 -1.33 -8.24
N PRO A 347 -16.98 -0.01 -8.18
CA PRO A 347 -17.94 1.07 -8.36
C PRO A 347 -18.56 1.17 -9.77
#